data_AF-A0A660L909-F1
#
_entry.id   AF-A0A660L909-F1
#
_cell.length_a   1.000
_cell.length_b   1.000
_cell.length_c   1.000
_cell.angle_alpha   90.00
_cell.angle_beta   90.00
_cell.angle_gamma   90.00
#
_symmetry.space_group_name_H-M   'P 1'
#
loop_
_entity.id
_entity.type
_entity.pdbx_description
1 polymer ?
#
loop_
_entity_poly.entity_id
_entity_poly.type
_entity_poly.pdbx_seq_one_letter_code
_entity_poly.pdbx_strand_id
1 'polypeptide(L)'
;MLGRPPNVPRRAPKASHIDLGDIQGNVLRGYTHPAAAYLFLRIVDAGAARALMRRMLPQVATAAPWADGAPATAMNVAFTFAGLQALGLPDAVLASFPEAFRDGMATRAGRLGDRGPSAPEAWEDGLGTGEAHVLVTVYAVDREHLTAAVAKIIGEDADSNAVSLVNLQRAEALAGGRDHFGFFDGIAQPAVRGAGVEPRPGDGQPDGAGGWRELATGEVLLGYEDEDGTLPKAPLAPFDRNGTFVVYRKLAMDPAAFRRFMAAQDYPGGAQALAAKIVGRWPDGTPLALSPDTPDASVSSDPARINHFGYADDPTGLKCPLGAHIRRANPREAHGFFDGRLTNRHRIVRRGRAYGAPLAPGALEDDGVDRGLVFVCFQADIWRQFETIQALWIDDGDPFGLGRDKDFLVGEPHGTAGKMTIQGHPPHFLKPQPRFVTLRGGEYLFQPSMRALRELSA
;
A
#
# COMPACT_ATOMS: atom_id res chain seq x y z
N MET A 1 13.23 18.11 6.12
CA MET A 1 12.00 17.29 6.23
C MET A 1 11.93 16.36 5.03
N LEU A 2 12.59 15.20 5.10
CA LEU A 2 12.52 14.19 4.05
C LEU A 2 11.31 13.29 4.35
N GLY A 3 10.45 13.05 3.36
CA GLY A 3 9.45 11.98 3.40
C GLY A 3 8.01 12.31 3.78
N ARG A 4 7.66 13.60 3.94
CA ARG A 4 6.26 14.02 3.99
C ARG A 4 5.98 15.07 2.93
N PRO A 5 4.88 14.97 2.16
CA PRO A 5 4.46 16.07 1.31
C PRO A 5 4.31 17.32 2.18
N PRO A 6 4.96 18.46 1.85
CA PRO A 6 4.80 19.70 2.63
C PRO A 6 3.33 20.13 2.73
N ASN A 7 2.52 19.66 1.80
CA ASN A 7 1.13 20.05 1.59
C ASN A 7 0.11 19.16 2.31
N VAL A 8 0.55 18.16 3.09
CA VAL A 8 -0.33 17.19 3.77
C VAL A 8 0.11 17.08 5.24
N PRO A 9 -0.23 18.07 6.11
CA PRO A 9 0.16 18.15 7.52
C PRO A 9 -0.56 17.11 8.38
N ARG A 10 -0.16 16.97 9.65
CA ARG A 10 -0.66 15.89 10.53
C ARG A 10 -2.14 16.14 10.74
N ARG A 11 -2.95 15.07 10.69
CA ARG A 11 -4.35 15.18 11.11
C ARG A 11 -4.38 15.65 12.56
N ALA A 12 -5.33 16.51 12.91
CA ALA A 12 -5.52 16.93 14.28
C ALA A 12 -5.91 15.72 15.14
N PRO A 13 -5.42 15.61 16.40
CA PRO A 13 -5.80 14.53 17.29
C PRO A 13 -7.24 14.71 17.80
N LYS A 14 -7.92 13.59 18.11
CA LYS A 14 -9.20 13.53 18.83
C LYS A 14 -9.25 12.32 19.77
N ALA A 15 -10.31 12.18 20.56
CA ALA A 15 -10.50 11.02 21.42
C ALA A 15 -10.51 9.70 20.61
N SER A 16 -9.81 8.69 21.12
CA SER A 16 -9.82 7.34 20.53
C SER A 16 -10.79 6.45 21.29
N HIS A 17 -11.45 5.54 20.57
CA HIS A 17 -12.40 4.57 21.11
C HIS A 17 -11.98 3.12 20.82
N ILE A 18 -10.72 2.93 20.44
CA ILE A 18 -10.11 1.62 20.18
C ILE A 18 -8.81 1.53 20.98
N ASP A 19 -8.40 0.31 21.33
CA ASP A 19 -7.22 0.09 22.17
C ASP A 19 -5.93 0.27 21.36
N LEU A 20 -5.49 1.53 21.25
CA LEU A 20 -4.27 1.89 20.52
C LEU A 20 -3.00 1.27 21.12
N GLY A 21 -3.01 0.88 22.40
CA GLY A 21 -1.89 0.23 23.06
C GLY A 21 -1.75 -1.25 22.68
N ASP A 22 -2.83 -1.89 22.26
CA ASP A 22 -2.84 -3.28 21.78
C ASP A 22 -2.62 -3.39 20.26
N ILE A 23 -2.79 -2.31 19.51
CA ILE A 23 -2.61 -2.30 18.06
C ILE A 23 -1.15 -1.95 17.74
N GLN A 24 -0.48 -2.77 16.92
CA GLN A 24 0.83 -2.39 16.38
C GLN A 24 0.76 -1.10 15.56
N GLY A 25 1.80 -0.28 15.62
CA GLY A 25 1.87 1.01 14.93
C GLY A 25 1.90 0.89 13.40
N ASN A 26 2.04 2.05 12.74
CA ASN A 26 2.01 2.21 11.28
C ASN A 26 0.68 1.87 10.58
N VAL A 27 -0.20 1.06 11.19
CA VAL A 27 -1.54 0.73 10.66
C VAL A 27 -2.42 1.97 10.66
N LEU A 28 -2.80 2.47 11.83
CA LEU A 28 -3.75 3.58 11.96
C LEU A 28 -3.12 4.95 11.69
N ARG A 29 -1.82 5.08 11.96
CA ARG A 29 -1.04 6.32 11.79
C ARG A 29 0.29 5.98 11.14
N GLY A 30 0.55 6.55 9.97
CA GLY A 30 1.80 6.32 9.25
C GLY A 30 2.99 7.01 9.91
N TYR A 31 4.14 6.36 9.88
CA TYR A 31 5.40 6.93 10.35
C TYR A 31 5.93 8.00 9.38
N THR A 32 6.53 9.06 9.93
CA THR A 32 7.16 10.14 9.15
C THR A 32 8.66 9.93 8.92
N HIS A 33 9.20 8.84 9.44
CA HIS A 33 10.58 8.39 9.25
C HIS A 33 10.89 8.17 7.76
N PRO A 34 11.95 8.79 7.22
CA PRO A 34 12.28 8.69 5.80
C PRO A 34 12.90 7.36 5.41
N ALA A 35 13.70 6.75 6.28
CA ALA A 35 14.40 5.50 6.00
C ALA A 35 13.61 4.31 6.55
N ALA A 36 13.60 3.19 5.82
CA ALA A 36 12.96 1.96 6.22
C ALA A 36 13.74 0.71 5.78
N ALA A 37 13.57 -0.40 6.50
CA ALA A 37 14.06 -1.71 6.15
C ALA A 37 12.96 -2.75 6.37
N TYR A 38 12.90 -3.73 5.47
CA TYR A 38 11.97 -4.86 5.48
C TYR A 38 12.83 -6.12 5.54
N LEU A 39 12.87 -6.76 6.71
CA LEU A 39 13.67 -7.97 6.97
C LEU A 39 12.72 -9.16 6.94
N PHE A 40 12.87 -10.01 5.93
CA PHE A 40 12.21 -11.31 5.91
C PHE A 40 13.11 -12.34 6.55
N LEU A 41 12.57 -13.02 7.56
CA LEU A 41 13.27 -14.00 8.37
C LEU A 41 12.58 -15.35 8.21
N ARG A 42 13.35 -16.42 8.13
CA ARG A 42 12.90 -17.80 8.26
C ARG A 42 13.09 -18.26 9.69
N ILE A 43 12.10 -18.91 10.26
CA ILE A 43 12.23 -19.57 11.57
C ILE A 43 12.97 -20.89 11.38
N VAL A 44 14.07 -21.05 12.12
CA VAL A 44 14.92 -22.26 12.13
C VAL A 44 14.55 -23.14 13.32
N ASP A 45 14.37 -22.55 14.50
CA ASP A 45 13.90 -23.22 15.70
C ASP A 45 12.75 -22.45 16.35
N ALA A 46 11.60 -23.11 16.51
CA ALA A 46 10.39 -22.47 17.01
C ALA A 46 10.53 -22.00 18.47
N GLY A 47 11.18 -22.79 19.33
CA GLY A 47 11.34 -22.45 20.75
C GLY A 47 12.27 -21.25 20.94
N ALA A 48 13.41 -21.25 20.25
CA ALA A 48 14.35 -20.16 20.22
C ALA A 48 13.72 -18.90 19.59
N ALA A 49 12.90 -19.04 18.56
CA ALA A 49 12.22 -17.91 17.92
C ALA A 49 11.19 -17.26 18.86
N ARG A 50 10.46 -18.06 19.65
CA ARG A 50 9.57 -17.54 20.70
C ARG A 50 10.35 -16.78 21.78
N ALA A 51 11.49 -17.32 22.21
CA ALA A 51 12.37 -16.65 23.16
C ALA A 51 12.95 -15.33 22.62
N LEU A 52 13.38 -15.30 21.34
CA LEU A 52 13.82 -14.09 20.66
C LEU A 52 12.69 -13.06 20.56
N MET A 53 11.50 -13.48 20.11
CA MET A 53 10.31 -12.62 20.03
C MET A 53 10.00 -11.98 21.38
N ARG A 54 10.10 -12.74 22.49
CA ARG A 54 9.89 -12.22 23.85
C ARG A 54 10.88 -11.13 24.23
N ARG A 55 12.15 -11.27 23.85
CA ARG A 55 13.19 -10.23 24.07
C ARG A 55 12.94 -8.99 23.22
N MET A 56 12.49 -9.18 21.98
CA MET A 56 12.24 -8.10 21.03
C MET A 56 10.92 -7.37 21.27
N LEU A 57 9.95 -7.99 21.94
CA LEU A 57 8.59 -7.46 22.12
C LEU A 57 8.53 -6.01 22.64
N PRO A 58 9.35 -5.57 23.62
CA PRO A 58 9.33 -4.18 24.08
C PRO A 58 9.73 -3.15 23.03
N GLN A 59 10.36 -3.57 21.93
CA GLN A 59 10.80 -2.71 20.84
C GLN A 59 9.70 -2.51 19.77
N VAL A 60 8.62 -3.30 19.81
CA VAL A 60 7.51 -3.19 18.87
C VAL A 60 6.69 -1.95 19.20
N ALA A 61 6.62 -1.03 18.25
CA ALA A 61 5.86 0.21 18.39
C ALA A 61 4.36 -0.05 18.26
N THR A 62 3.55 0.64 19.07
CA THR A 62 2.08 0.56 19.04
C THR A 62 1.47 1.76 18.31
N ALA A 63 0.15 1.75 18.15
CA ALA A 63 -0.60 2.87 17.58
C ALA A 63 -0.85 4.01 18.59
N ALA A 64 -0.46 3.83 19.86
CA ALA A 64 -0.58 4.84 20.89
C ALA A 64 0.22 6.10 20.50
N PRO A 65 -0.27 7.31 20.85
CA PRO A 65 0.50 8.53 20.68
C PRO A 65 1.85 8.43 21.41
N TRP A 66 2.93 8.89 20.77
CA TRP A 66 4.23 8.98 21.42
C TRP A 66 4.26 10.16 22.39
N ALA A 67 4.55 9.89 23.68
CA ALA A 67 4.55 10.91 24.72
C ALA A 67 5.68 11.95 24.53
N ASP A 68 6.89 11.48 24.21
CA ASP A 68 8.11 12.30 24.14
C ASP A 68 8.54 12.65 22.71
N GLY A 69 7.58 12.71 21.78
CA GLY A 69 7.85 12.92 20.36
C GLY A 69 8.20 11.63 19.60
N ALA A 70 8.58 11.77 18.33
CA ALA A 70 8.85 10.61 17.48
C ALA A 70 10.16 9.93 17.88
N PRO A 71 10.18 8.60 18.12
CA PRO A 71 11.40 7.89 18.44
C PRO A 71 12.35 7.88 17.23
N ALA A 72 13.65 7.68 17.46
CA ALA A 72 14.63 7.58 16.37
C ALA A 72 14.32 6.40 15.43
N THR A 73 13.76 5.33 15.98
CA THR A 73 13.33 4.15 15.23
C THR A 73 11.97 3.65 15.69
N ALA A 74 11.24 2.98 14.81
CA ALA A 74 9.99 2.30 15.11
C ALA A 74 9.95 0.94 14.40
N MET A 75 9.57 -0.11 15.12
CA MET A 75 9.55 -1.49 14.62
C MET A 75 8.14 -2.08 14.67
N ASN A 76 7.78 -2.87 13.66
CA ASN A 76 6.57 -3.70 13.64
C ASN A 76 6.92 -5.10 13.13
N VAL A 77 6.07 -6.09 13.45
CA VAL A 77 6.28 -7.50 13.14
C VAL A 77 5.00 -8.12 12.56
N ALA A 78 5.13 -8.84 11.44
CA ALA A 78 4.06 -9.59 10.81
C ALA A 78 4.53 -11.00 10.42
N PHE A 79 3.60 -11.93 10.27
CA PHE A 79 3.87 -13.34 9.99
C PHE A 79 3.20 -13.78 8.70
N THR A 80 3.89 -14.52 7.85
CA THR A 80 3.23 -15.27 6.77
C THR A 80 2.49 -16.47 7.36
N PHE A 81 1.62 -17.09 6.57
CA PHE A 81 0.97 -18.34 7.00
C PHE A 81 2.00 -19.44 7.28
N ALA A 82 3.01 -19.58 6.42
CA ALA A 82 4.14 -20.51 6.64
C ALA A 82 4.89 -20.21 7.94
N GLY A 83 5.04 -18.93 8.32
CA GLY A 83 5.64 -18.56 9.60
C GLY A 83 4.81 -18.97 10.81
N LEU A 84 3.49 -18.85 10.74
CA LEU A 84 2.59 -19.35 11.79
C LEU A 84 2.64 -20.88 11.90
N GLN A 85 2.76 -21.59 10.79
CA GLN A 85 2.98 -23.05 10.78
C GLN A 85 4.33 -23.41 11.41
N ALA A 86 5.40 -22.70 11.04
CA ALA A 86 6.74 -22.93 11.57
C ALA A 86 6.85 -22.63 13.08
N LEU A 87 6.03 -21.72 13.63
CA LEU A 87 5.91 -21.52 15.07
C LEU A 87 5.16 -22.65 15.79
N GLY A 88 4.53 -23.57 15.06
CA GLY A 88 3.80 -24.71 15.63
C GLY A 88 2.42 -24.34 16.17
N LEU A 89 1.71 -23.41 15.53
CA LEU A 89 0.32 -23.11 15.91
C LEU A 89 -0.58 -24.35 15.69
N PRO A 90 -1.61 -24.57 16.53
CA PRO A 90 -2.52 -25.69 16.34
C PRO A 90 -3.29 -25.62 15.01
N ASP A 91 -3.54 -26.78 14.38
CA ASP A 91 -4.23 -26.89 13.09
C ASP A 91 -5.60 -26.20 13.08
N ALA A 92 -6.36 -26.28 14.18
CA ALA A 92 -7.65 -25.62 14.29
C ALA A 92 -7.54 -24.09 14.19
N VAL A 93 -6.47 -23.51 14.74
CA VAL A 93 -6.18 -22.07 14.63
C VAL A 93 -5.74 -21.73 13.22
N LEU A 94 -4.81 -22.51 12.65
CA LEU A 94 -4.34 -22.31 11.27
C LEU A 94 -5.48 -22.40 10.25
N ALA A 95 -6.39 -23.36 10.40
CA ALA A 95 -7.55 -23.55 9.53
C ALA A 95 -8.60 -22.42 9.64
N SER A 96 -8.57 -21.64 10.73
CA SER A 96 -9.51 -20.52 10.92
C SER A 96 -9.16 -19.27 10.10
N PHE A 97 -7.91 -19.15 9.65
CA PHE A 97 -7.47 -18.02 8.84
C PHE A 97 -8.12 -18.01 7.43
N PRO A 98 -8.34 -16.82 6.83
CA PRO A 98 -8.90 -16.71 5.48
C PRO A 98 -8.08 -17.44 4.42
N GLU A 99 -8.76 -18.02 3.44
CA GLU A 99 -8.14 -18.78 2.34
C GLU A 99 -7.04 -17.99 1.62
N ALA A 100 -7.31 -16.72 1.25
CA ALA A 100 -6.32 -15.89 0.56
C ALA A 100 -4.99 -15.76 1.34
N PHE A 101 -5.06 -15.66 2.67
CA PHE A 101 -3.86 -15.62 3.52
C PHE A 101 -3.16 -16.98 3.60
N ARG A 102 -3.93 -18.08 3.69
CA ARG A 102 -3.39 -19.44 3.75
C ARG A 102 -2.69 -19.85 2.45
N ASP A 103 -3.22 -19.45 1.30
CA ASP A 103 -2.66 -19.76 -0.02
C ASP A 103 -1.33 -19.04 -0.28
N GLY A 104 -1.18 -17.81 0.25
CA GLY A 104 -0.05 -16.92 -0.05
C GLY A 104 -0.16 -16.22 -1.40
N MET A 105 0.64 -15.16 -1.59
CA MET A 105 0.53 -14.29 -2.78
C MET A 105 0.96 -15.01 -4.07
N ALA A 106 2.04 -15.79 -4.04
CA ALA A 106 2.57 -16.47 -5.22
C ALA A 106 1.55 -17.42 -5.85
N THR A 107 0.88 -18.25 -5.04
CA THR A 107 -0.22 -19.13 -5.48
C THR A 107 -1.34 -18.35 -6.17
N ARG A 108 -1.54 -17.08 -5.79
CA ARG A 108 -2.61 -16.21 -6.26
C ARG A 108 -2.17 -15.25 -7.37
N ALA A 109 -0.92 -15.32 -7.82
CA ALA A 109 -0.34 -14.46 -8.86
C ALA A 109 -1.19 -14.38 -10.14
N GLY A 110 -1.72 -15.52 -10.61
CA GLY A 110 -2.56 -15.57 -11.80
C GLY A 110 -3.84 -14.72 -11.71
N ARG A 111 -4.41 -14.58 -10.50
CA ARG A 111 -5.56 -13.71 -10.21
C ARG A 111 -5.15 -12.24 -10.16
N LEU A 112 -3.97 -11.95 -9.62
CA LEU A 112 -3.46 -10.58 -9.47
C LEU A 112 -2.97 -9.96 -10.79
N GLY A 113 -2.88 -10.76 -11.85
CA GLY A 113 -2.30 -10.36 -13.13
C GLY A 113 -0.77 -10.45 -13.15
N ASP A 114 -0.16 -11.04 -12.12
CA ASP A 114 1.29 -11.15 -11.98
C ASP A 114 1.84 -12.21 -12.95
N ARG A 115 2.28 -11.76 -14.13
CA ARG A 115 2.69 -12.60 -15.25
C ARG A 115 4.03 -12.17 -15.84
N GLY A 116 4.65 -13.08 -16.59
CA GLY A 116 5.92 -12.83 -17.27
C GLY A 116 7.00 -12.33 -16.29
N PRO A 117 7.62 -11.16 -16.53
CA PRO A 117 8.61 -10.60 -15.60
C PRO A 117 8.11 -10.31 -14.18
N SER A 118 6.79 -10.26 -13.98
CA SER A 118 6.15 -10.06 -12.66
C SER A 118 5.67 -11.37 -12.02
N ALA A 119 5.86 -12.52 -12.67
CA ALA A 119 5.43 -13.81 -12.15
C ALA A 119 6.34 -14.31 -11.00
N PRO A 120 5.84 -15.17 -10.10
CA PRO A 120 6.59 -15.65 -8.93
C PRO A 120 7.97 -16.23 -9.23
N GLU A 121 8.15 -16.85 -10.40
CA GLU A 121 9.42 -17.45 -10.82
C GLU A 121 10.52 -16.41 -11.08
N ALA A 122 10.15 -15.13 -11.22
CA ALA A 122 11.06 -14.00 -11.43
C ALA A 122 11.20 -13.11 -10.18
N TRP A 123 10.59 -13.50 -9.06
CA TRP A 123 10.71 -12.76 -7.80
C TRP A 123 12.07 -12.99 -7.14
N GLU A 124 12.45 -12.06 -6.27
CA GLU A 124 13.68 -12.10 -5.49
C GLU A 124 13.66 -13.23 -4.46
N ASP A 125 14.86 -13.72 -4.15
CA ASP A 125 15.09 -14.90 -3.33
C ASP A 125 14.25 -14.92 -2.05
N GLY A 126 13.58 -16.05 -1.85
CA GLY A 126 12.79 -16.38 -0.66
C GLY A 126 11.41 -15.73 -0.56
N LEU A 127 11.05 -14.80 -1.47
CA LEU A 127 9.71 -14.23 -1.55
C LEU A 127 8.80 -15.10 -2.41
N GLY A 128 7.62 -15.44 -1.90
CA GLY A 128 6.64 -16.28 -2.59
C GLY A 128 6.97 -17.78 -2.58
N THR A 129 8.07 -18.20 -1.96
CA THR A 129 8.53 -19.60 -1.90
C THR A 129 8.06 -20.34 -0.65
N GLY A 130 7.52 -19.61 0.34
CA GLY A 130 7.21 -20.14 1.67
C GLY A 130 8.37 -20.09 2.67
N GLU A 131 9.56 -19.63 2.26
CA GLU A 131 10.72 -19.52 3.16
C GLU A 131 10.67 -18.27 4.06
N ALA A 132 10.04 -17.18 3.58
CA ALA A 132 9.78 -16.00 4.38
C ALA A 132 8.71 -16.28 5.44
N HIS A 133 9.09 -16.38 6.71
CA HIS A 133 8.18 -16.69 7.82
C HIS A 133 7.71 -15.42 8.56
N VAL A 134 8.64 -14.50 8.81
CA VAL A 134 8.41 -13.30 9.61
C VAL A 134 8.91 -12.09 8.83
N LEU A 135 8.13 -11.03 8.80
CA LEU A 135 8.57 -9.71 8.37
C LEU A 135 8.77 -8.83 9.60
N VAL A 136 9.99 -8.35 9.79
CA VAL A 136 10.30 -7.25 10.70
C VAL A 136 10.47 -5.99 9.87
N THR A 137 9.62 -5.00 10.09
CA THR A 137 9.77 -3.68 9.45
C THR A 137 10.34 -2.69 10.43
N VAL A 138 11.40 -1.98 10.03
CA VAL A 138 12.04 -0.93 10.81
C VAL A 138 11.96 0.37 10.05
N TYR A 139 11.53 1.42 10.72
CA TYR A 139 11.56 2.79 10.22
C TYR A 139 12.52 3.60 11.06
N ALA A 140 13.29 4.50 10.44
CA ALA A 140 14.32 5.28 11.11
C ALA A 140 14.39 6.73 10.58
N VAL A 141 14.85 7.64 11.43
CA VAL A 141 14.97 9.07 11.12
C VAL A 141 16.01 9.35 10.02
N ASP A 142 16.96 8.45 9.84
CA ASP A 142 17.99 8.47 8.80
C ASP A 142 18.57 7.05 8.57
N ARG A 143 19.53 6.95 7.63
CA ARG A 143 20.19 5.69 7.25
C ARG A 143 21.11 5.13 8.34
N GLU A 144 21.68 5.98 9.19
CA GLU A 144 22.60 5.56 10.26
C GLU A 144 21.83 4.82 11.34
N HIS A 145 20.75 5.43 11.84
CA HIS A 145 19.84 4.81 12.80
C HIS A 145 19.20 3.54 12.24
N LEU A 146 18.87 3.51 10.94
CA LEU A 146 18.35 2.30 10.30
C LEU A 146 19.38 1.18 10.34
N THR A 147 20.63 1.48 10.00
CA THR A 147 21.71 0.49 9.95
C THR A 147 22.02 -0.05 11.34
N ALA A 148 22.06 0.81 12.35
CA ALA A 148 22.24 0.40 13.75
C ALA A 148 21.08 -0.50 14.23
N ALA A 149 19.83 -0.16 13.93
CA ALA A 149 18.68 -0.96 14.33
C ALA A 149 18.63 -2.33 13.63
N VAL A 150 18.93 -2.38 12.33
CA VAL A 150 19.03 -3.64 11.58
C VAL A 150 20.13 -4.53 12.17
N ALA A 151 21.31 -3.96 12.44
CA ALA A 151 22.42 -4.70 13.03
C ALA A 151 22.06 -5.22 14.44
N LYS A 152 21.36 -4.43 15.25
CA LYS A 152 20.87 -4.85 16.56
C LYS A 152 19.91 -6.03 16.45
N ILE A 153 18.93 -5.99 15.55
CA ILE A 153 17.96 -7.08 15.34
C ILE A 153 18.66 -8.38 14.96
N ILE A 154 19.60 -8.31 14.01
CA ILE A 154 20.39 -9.48 13.59
C ILE A 154 21.27 -9.98 14.75
N GLY A 155 21.87 -9.06 15.51
CA GLY A 155 22.72 -9.39 16.66
C GLY A 155 21.96 -10.03 17.82
N GLU A 156 20.68 -9.72 18.03
CA GLU A 156 19.86 -10.32 19.09
C GLU A 156 19.60 -11.83 18.91
N ASP A 157 19.83 -12.36 17.70
CA ASP A 157 19.75 -13.79 17.38
C ASP A 157 21.12 -14.50 17.28
N ALA A 158 22.23 -13.76 17.39
CA ALA A 158 23.57 -14.28 17.09
C ALA A 158 23.93 -15.55 17.89
N ASP A 159 23.43 -15.67 19.12
CA ASP A 159 23.70 -16.80 20.01
C ASP A 159 22.60 -17.88 19.98
N SER A 160 21.43 -17.61 19.38
CA SER A 160 20.29 -18.53 19.38
C SER A 160 20.07 -19.27 18.07
N ASN A 161 20.54 -18.72 16.93
CA ASN A 161 20.25 -19.27 15.59
C ASN A 161 18.75 -19.61 15.43
N ALA A 162 17.89 -18.76 16.01
CA ALA A 162 16.44 -18.97 16.02
C ALA A 162 15.85 -18.71 14.64
N VAL A 163 16.45 -17.78 13.91
CA VAL A 163 16.00 -17.34 12.59
C VAL A 163 17.18 -17.19 11.63
N SER A 164 16.88 -17.19 10.34
CA SER A 164 17.85 -16.82 9.31
C SER A 164 17.28 -15.70 8.43
N LEU A 165 18.15 -14.78 7.99
CA LEU A 165 17.76 -13.72 7.06
C LEU A 165 17.55 -14.31 5.67
N VAL A 166 16.33 -14.13 5.14
CA VAL A 166 15.92 -14.60 3.81
C VAL A 166 16.08 -13.47 2.79
N ASN A 167 15.53 -12.30 3.10
CA ASN A 167 15.56 -11.14 2.22
C ASN A 167 15.66 -9.85 3.06
N LEU A 168 16.39 -8.87 2.54
CA LEU A 168 16.50 -7.54 3.14
C LEU A 168 16.30 -6.46 2.06
N GLN A 169 15.17 -5.75 2.15
CA GLN A 169 14.92 -4.58 1.33
C GLN A 169 15.09 -3.31 2.15
N ARG A 170 15.99 -2.41 1.71
CA ARG A 170 16.12 -1.04 2.26
C ARG A 170 15.38 -0.05 1.38
N ALA A 171 14.74 0.92 2.00
CA ALA A 171 13.91 1.90 1.32
C ALA A 171 14.12 3.28 1.95
N GLU A 172 13.99 4.33 1.15
CA GLU A 172 14.11 5.70 1.62
C GLU A 172 13.16 6.61 0.84
N ALA A 173 12.50 7.50 1.55
CA ALA A 173 11.62 8.47 0.94
C ALA A 173 12.40 9.43 0.04
N LEU A 174 11.94 9.62 -1.19
CA LEU A 174 12.53 10.60 -2.08
C LEU A 174 12.25 12.03 -1.60
N ALA A 175 13.11 12.95 -2.02
CA ALA A 175 12.97 14.36 -1.73
C ALA A 175 11.60 14.89 -2.20
N GLY A 176 10.98 15.73 -1.36
CA GLY A 176 9.69 16.33 -1.66
C GLY A 176 8.50 15.36 -1.62
N GLY A 177 8.65 14.09 -1.21
CA GLY A 177 7.52 13.16 -1.10
C GLY A 177 6.98 12.66 -2.45
N ARG A 178 7.85 12.63 -3.47
CA ARG A 178 7.55 12.12 -4.80
C ARG A 178 7.88 10.63 -4.94
N ASP A 179 7.29 9.97 -5.93
CA ASP A 179 7.71 8.65 -6.41
C ASP A 179 8.77 8.78 -7.54
N HIS A 180 9.20 7.64 -8.10
CA HIS A 180 10.19 7.62 -9.19
C HIS A 180 9.66 8.15 -10.53
N PHE A 181 8.33 8.18 -10.73
CA PHE A 181 7.72 8.83 -11.90
C PHE A 181 7.56 10.35 -11.71
N GLY A 182 7.84 10.86 -10.51
CA GLY A 182 7.85 12.28 -10.19
C GLY A 182 6.54 12.80 -9.61
N PHE A 183 5.58 11.93 -9.27
CA PHE A 183 4.28 12.30 -8.71
C PHE A 183 4.30 12.30 -7.18
N PHE A 184 3.56 13.22 -6.56
CA PHE A 184 3.32 13.16 -5.12
C PHE A 184 2.48 11.93 -4.74
N ASP A 185 2.99 11.13 -3.81
CA ASP A 185 2.26 9.99 -3.23
C ASP A 185 1.88 10.26 -1.76
N GLY A 186 1.03 9.40 -1.20
CA GLY A 186 0.62 9.44 0.20
C GLY A 186 -0.49 10.44 0.53
N ILE A 187 -1.11 11.06 -0.47
CA ILE A 187 -2.19 12.07 -0.29
C ILE A 187 -3.46 11.43 0.29
N ALA A 188 -4.02 10.43 -0.40
CA ALA A 188 -5.30 9.82 -0.06
C ALA A 188 -5.09 8.55 0.79
N GLN A 189 -5.41 8.67 2.08
CA GLN A 189 -5.35 7.59 3.07
C GLN A 189 -6.66 7.55 3.86
N PRO A 190 -7.27 6.39 4.12
CA PRO A 190 -8.52 6.35 4.87
C PRO A 190 -8.33 6.92 6.30
N ALA A 191 -9.28 7.72 6.76
CA ALA A 191 -9.47 8.01 8.17
C ALA A 191 -10.35 6.91 8.77
N VAL A 192 -9.84 6.26 9.82
CA VAL A 192 -10.48 5.09 10.45
C VAL A 192 -11.22 5.54 11.70
N ARG A 193 -12.49 5.15 11.82
CA ARG A 193 -13.36 5.49 12.94
C ARG A 193 -12.69 5.06 14.26
N GLY A 194 -12.68 5.98 15.23
CA GLY A 194 -12.12 5.72 16.55
C GLY A 194 -10.59 5.77 16.64
N ALA A 195 -9.84 5.99 15.55
CA ALA A 195 -8.37 6.03 15.56
C ALA A 195 -7.75 7.31 16.20
N GLY A 196 -8.60 8.19 16.74
CA GLY A 196 -8.17 9.39 17.46
C GLY A 196 -7.52 10.46 16.57
N VAL A 197 -7.93 10.55 15.31
CA VAL A 197 -7.55 11.64 14.40
C VAL A 197 -8.78 12.20 13.70
N GLU A 198 -8.80 13.52 13.47
CA GLU A 198 -9.85 14.16 12.68
C GLU A 198 -9.67 13.83 11.19
N PRO A 199 -10.73 13.36 10.50
CA PRO A 199 -10.69 13.19 9.05
C PRO A 199 -10.59 14.55 8.35
N ARG A 200 -9.91 14.59 7.21
CA ARG A 200 -9.99 15.71 6.27
C ARG A 200 -10.98 15.37 5.15
N PRO A 201 -11.53 16.38 4.44
CA PRO A 201 -12.32 16.11 3.24
C PRO A 201 -11.56 15.19 2.27
N GLY A 202 -12.21 14.11 1.84
CA GLY A 202 -11.61 13.09 0.97
C GLY A 202 -10.84 11.96 1.66
N ASP A 203 -10.49 12.10 2.94
CA ASP A 203 -9.80 11.05 3.69
C ASP A 203 -10.75 9.92 4.08
N GLY A 204 -12.05 10.14 4.04
CA GLY A 204 -13.06 9.18 4.48
C GLY A 204 -13.78 8.49 3.32
N GLN A 205 -15.04 8.18 3.57
CA GLN A 205 -16.04 7.85 2.57
C GLN A 205 -17.02 9.00 2.43
N PRO A 206 -17.61 9.20 1.25
CA PRO A 206 -18.80 10.04 1.11
C PRO A 206 -19.89 9.59 2.10
N ASP A 207 -20.55 10.53 2.76
CA ASP A 207 -21.62 10.24 3.73
C ASP A 207 -23.04 10.20 3.10
N GLY A 208 -23.14 10.46 1.79
CA GLY A 208 -24.42 10.56 1.06
C GLY A 208 -25.14 11.91 1.21
N ALA A 209 -24.59 12.84 2.00
CA ALA A 209 -25.09 14.20 2.22
C ALA A 209 -24.13 15.28 1.68
N GLY A 210 -23.19 14.89 0.82
CA GLY A 210 -22.15 15.77 0.27
C GLY A 210 -20.96 16.00 1.21
N GLY A 211 -20.88 15.26 2.32
CA GLY A 211 -19.79 15.31 3.29
C GLY A 211 -18.91 14.04 3.26
N TRP A 212 -18.05 13.94 4.28
CA TRP A 212 -17.13 12.82 4.44
C TRP A 212 -17.24 12.26 5.85
N ARG A 213 -17.29 10.92 5.95
CA ARG A 213 -17.23 10.19 7.22
C ARG A 213 -16.05 9.24 7.27
N GLU A 214 -15.65 8.87 8.48
CA GLU A 214 -14.60 7.87 8.68
C GLU A 214 -15.03 6.48 8.16
N LEU A 215 -14.03 5.72 7.70
CA LEU A 215 -14.11 4.31 7.38
C LEU A 215 -14.37 3.51 8.67
N ALA A 216 -15.29 2.55 8.60
CA ALA A 216 -15.56 1.60 9.68
C ALA A 216 -14.26 0.86 10.06
N THR A 217 -14.05 0.70 11.37
CA THR A 217 -12.80 0.13 11.90
C THR A 217 -12.57 -1.31 11.39
N GLY A 218 -13.66 -2.07 11.21
CA GLY A 218 -13.66 -3.44 10.69
C GLY A 218 -13.17 -3.60 9.25
N GLU A 219 -12.98 -2.51 8.50
CA GLU A 219 -12.32 -2.59 7.18
C GLU A 219 -10.79 -2.65 7.30
N VAL A 220 -10.22 -2.31 8.45
CA VAL A 220 -8.76 -2.27 8.65
C VAL A 220 -8.31 -3.21 9.76
N LEU A 221 -9.05 -3.28 10.86
CA LEU A 221 -8.71 -4.08 12.04
C LEU A 221 -9.76 -5.16 12.30
N LEU A 222 -9.31 -6.34 12.69
CA LEU A 222 -10.19 -7.43 13.10
C LEU A 222 -10.85 -7.15 14.46
N GLY A 223 -12.05 -7.72 14.66
CA GLY A 223 -12.82 -7.60 15.90
C GLY A 223 -13.65 -6.32 16.02
N TYR A 224 -13.90 -5.63 14.90
CA TYR A 224 -14.75 -4.43 14.83
C TYR A 224 -15.74 -4.54 13.67
N GLU A 225 -16.85 -3.81 13.76
CA GLU A 225 -17.85 -3.75 12.70
C GLU A 225 -17.27 -3.13 11.41
N ASP A 226 -17.60 -3.74 10.28
CA ASP A 226 -17.28 -3.27 8.94
C ASP A 226 -18.35 -2.33 8.39
N GLU A 227 -18.25 -1.96 7.11
CA GLU A 227 -19.20 -1.01 6.50
C GLU A 227 -20.63 -1.53 6.39
N ASP A 228 -20.85 -2.84 6.51
CA ASP A 228 -22.18 -3.43 6.55
C ASP A 228 -22.75 -3.49 7.99
N GLY A 229 -21.99 -3.04 8.99
CA GLY A 229 -22.37 -3.16 10.41
C GLY A 229 -22.21 -4.59 10.93
N THR A 230 -21.40 -5.42 10.27
CA THR A 230 -21.15 -6.80 10.67
C THR A 230 -19.72 -6.99 11.14
N LEU A 231 -19.47 -7.98 12.00
CA LEU A 231 -18.10 -8.38 12.35
C LEU A 231 -17.53 -9.23 11.21
N PRO A 232 -16.43 -8.80 10.54
CA PRO A 232 -15.75 -9.63 9.56
C PRO A 232 -15.32 -10.96 10.15
N LYS A 233 -15.22 -11.98 9.28
CA LYS A 233 -14.63 -13.26 9.68
C LYS A 233 -13.19 -13.03 10.15
N ALA A 234 -12.90 -13.50 11.35
CA ALA A 234 -11.57 -13.43 11.96
C ALA A 234 -11.09 -14.85 12.30
N PRO A 235 -9.76 -15.07 12.39
CA PRO A 235 -9.22 -16.32 12.93
C PRO A 235 -9.60 -16.47 14.41
N LEU A 236 -9.43 -17.67 14.96
CA LEU A 236 -9.69 -17.95 16.37
C LEU A 236 -8.81 -17.09 17.29
N ALA A 237 -9.30 -16.82 18.50
CA ALA A 237 -8.54 -16.15 19.54
C ALA A 237 -7.17 -16.83 19.77
N PRO A 238 -6.10 -16.05 20.05
CA PRO A 238 -6.09 -14.61 20.33
C PRO A 238 -5.98 -13.70 19.09
N PHE A 239 -6.14 -14.24 17.88
CA PHE A 239 -5.91 -13.51 16.61
C PHE A 239 -7.14 -12.79 16.06
N ASP A 240 -8.27 -12.87 16.77
CA ASP A 240 -9.58 -12.40 16.36
C ASP A 240 -9.77 -10.88 16.50
N ARG A 241 -8.85 -10.17 17.18
CA ARG A 241 -9.00 -8.76 17.51
C ARG A 241 -7.71 -7.96 17.36
N ASN A 242 -7.84 -6.69 16.93
CA ASN A 242 -6.76 -5.69 16.81
C ASN A 242 -5.60 -6.07 15.86
N GLY A 243 -5.63 -7.25 15.26
CA GLY A 243 -4.77 -7.63 14.16
C GLY A 243 -5.27 -7.11 12.82
N THR A 244 -4.42 -7.20 11.79
CA THR A 244 -4.73 -6.80 10.41
C THR A 244 -3.91 -7.64 9.43
N PHE A 245 -4.40 -7.81 8.21
CA PHE A 245 -3.60 -8.41 7.14
C PHE A 245 -2.73 -7.35 6.47
N VAL A 246 -1.53 -7.76 6.07
CA VAL A 246 -0.54 -6.94 5.40
C VAL A 246 -0.26 -7.54 4.02
N VAL A 247 -0.25 -6.69 3.01
CA VAL A 247 0.23 -7.04 1.68
C VAL A 247 1.55 -6.32 1.48
N TYR A 248 2.60 -7.06 1.15
CA TYR A 248 3.90 -6.53 0.77
C TYR A 248 4.14 -6.79 -0.72
N ARG A 249 4.54 -5.78 -1.49
CA ARG A 249 4.95 -5.91 -2.89
C ARG A 249 6.17 -5.04 -3.17
N LYS A 250 7.27 -5.62 -3.67
CA LYS A 250 8.40 -4.88 -4.22
C LYS A 250 8.14 -4.57 -5.68
N LEU A 251 7.88 -3.31 -6.01
CA LEU A 251 7.53 -2.85 -7.34
C LEU A 251 8.72 -2.10 -7.94
N ALA A 252 9.45 -2.72 -8.86
CA ALA A 252 10.47 -2.04 -9.64
C ALA A 252 9.81 -1.09 -10.64
N MET A 253 10.31 0.14 -10.73
CA MET A 253 9.75 1.21 -11.57
C MET A 253 10.77 1.63 -12.63
N ASP A 254 10.33 1.78 -13.88
CA ASP A 254 11.15 2.25 -15.00
C ASP A 254 10.77 3.69 -15.41
N PRO A 255 11.31 4.71 -14.73
CA PRO A 255 11.02 6.10 -15.06
C PRO A 255 11.60 6.53 -16.41
N ALA A 256 12.64 5.86 -16.92
CA ALA A 256 13.19 6.15 -18.23
C ALA A 256 12.20 5.74 -19.33
N ALA A 257 11.65 4.52 -19.26
CA ALA A 257 10.59 4.06 -20.16
C ALA A 257 9.33 4.94 -20.05
N PHE A 258 8.94 5.33 -18.84
CA PHE A 258 7.81 6.23 -18.65
C PHE A 258 8.01 7.57 -19.36
N ARG A 259 9.17 8.21 -19.17
CA ARG A 259 9.50 9.50 -19.82
C ARG A 259 9.58 9.37 -21.33
N ARG A 260 10.24 8.33 -21.86
CA ARG A 260 10.32 8.06 -23.30
C ARG A 260 8.93 7.87 -23.90
N PHE A 261 8.08 7.08 -23.26
CA PHE A 261 6.72 6.84 -23.74
C PHE A 261 5.91 8.14 -23.78
N MET A 262 5.96 8.96 -22.71
CA MET A 262 5.29 10.28 -22.67
C MET A 262 5.81 11.23 -23.76
N ALA A 263 7.12 11.28 -24.00
CA ALA A 263 7.72 12.15 -25.02
C ALA A 263 7.38 11.71 -26.46
N ALA A 264 7.10 10.42 -26.67
CA ALA A 264 6.78 9.88 -27.98
C ALA A 264 5.29 10.01 -28.35
N GLN A 265 4.40 10.32 -27.40
CA GLN A 265 2.97 10.45 -27.69
C GLN A 265 2.64 11.86 -28.21
N ASP A 266 1.90 11.92 -29.31
CA ASP A 266 1.28 13.16 -29.80
C ASP A 266 -0.04 13.41 -29.07
N TYR A 267 0.06 13.84 -27.81
CA TYR A 267 -1.09 14.23 -27.01
C TYR A 267 -1.23 15.76 -27.02
N PRO A 268 -2.41 16.33 -27.37
CA PRO A 268 -2.57 17.79 -27.50
C PRO A 268 -2.18 18.62 -26.26
N GLY A 269 -2.32 18.06 -25.06
CA GLY A 269 -1.91 18.71 -23.80
C GLY A 269 -0.42 18.55 -23.45
N GLY A 270 0.36 17.88 -24.31
CA GLY A 270 1.75 17.55 -24.08
C GLY A 270 1.98 16.41 -23.08
N ALA A 271 3.25 16.02 -22.94
CA ALA A 271 3.69 14.87 -22.14
C ALA A 271 3.25 14.94 -20.68
N GLN A 272 3.28 16.12 -20.06
CA GLN A 272 2.90 16.26 -18.65
C GLN A 272 1.39 16.09 -18.42
N ALA A 273 0.56 16.67 -19.29
CA ALA A 273 -0.89 16.49 -19.20
C ALA A 273 -1.27 15.03 -19.46
N LEU A 274 -0.61 14.38 -20.42
CA LEU A 274 -0.80 12.96 -20.66
C LEU A 274 -0.47 12.11 -19.42
N ALA A 275 0.68 12.36 -18.80
CA ALA A 275 1.08 11.67 -17.58
C ALA A 275 0.06 11.91 -16.44
N ALA A 276 -0.45 13.13 -16.32
CA ALA A 276 -1.50 13.46 -15.37
C ALA A 276 -2.82 12.73 -15.66
N LYS A 277 -3.19 12.54 -16.93
CA LYS A 277 -4.38 11.78 -17.36
C LYS A 277 -4.24 10.28 -17.06
N ILE A 278 -3.05 9.70 -17.18
CA ILE A 278 -2.75 8.32 -16.76
C ILE A 278 -2.86 8.16 -15.25
N VAL A 279 -2.29 9.08 -14.47
CA VAL A 279 -2.25 8.97 -13.01
C VAL A 279 -3.58 9.39 -12.35
N GLY A 280 -4.23 10.41 -12.89
CA GLY A 280 -5.40 11.10 -12.31
C GLY A 280 -5.06 12.33 -11.45
N ARG A 281 -3.78 12.68 -11.36
CA ARG A 281 -3.24 13.87 -10.67
C ARG A 281 -2.09 14.46 -11.48
N TRP A 282 -1.91 15.76 -11.39
CA TRP A 282 -0.68 16.42 -11.82
C TRP A 282 0.51 16.00 -10.94
N PRO A 283 1.75 16.13 -11.42
CA PRO A 283 2.94 15.78 -10.64
C PRO A 283 3.10 16.54 -9.32
N ASP A 284 2.41 17.67 -9.12
CA ASP A 284 2.38 18.44 -7.87
C ASP A 284 1.30 17.95 -6.87
N GLY A 285 0.47 16.99 -7.27
CA GLY A 285 -0.61 16.42 -6.47
C GLY A 285 -1.99 16.99 -6.78
N THR A 286 -2.13 18.04 -7.60
CA THR A 286 -3.45 18.59 -7.97
C THR A 286 -4.29 17.51 -8.66
N PRO A 287 -5.48 17.15 -8.14
CA PRO A 287 -6.35 16.16 -8.76
C PRO A 287 -7.01 16.70 -10.02
N LEU A 288 -7.04 15.90 -11.09
CA LEU A 288 -7.70 16.26 -12.34
C LEU A 288 -9.21 16.52 -12.15
N ALA A 289 -9.82 15.91 -11.14
CA ALA A 289 -11.22 16.16 -10.80
C ALA A 289 -11.49 17.63 -10.41
N LEU A 290 -10.50 18.34 -9.86
CA LEU A 290 -10.63 19.74 -9.43
C LEU A 290 -9.97 20.72 -10.39
N SER A 291 -8.89 20.32 -11.07
CA SER A 291 -8.22 21.13 -12.09
C SER A 291 -7.79 20.25 -13.27
N PRO A 292 -8.68 20.02 -14.26
CA PRO A 292 -8.47 19.03 -15.32
C PRO A 292 -7.42 19.44 -16.36
N ASP A 293 -7.13 20.74 -16.49
CA ASP A 293 -6.35 21.29 -17.60
C ASP A 293 -4.99 21.87 -17.18
N THR A 294 -4.79 22.18 -15.90
CA THR A 294 -3.53 22.75 -15.38
C THR A 294 -3.27 22.35 -13.92
N PRO A 295 -2.00 22.27 -13.48
CA PRO A 295 -1.69 22.27 -12.05
C PRO A 295 -2.24 23.51 -11.35
N ASP A 296 -2.62 23.37 -10.08
CA ASP A 296 -3.19 24.45 -9.25
C ASP A 296 -2.61 24.38 -7.84
N ALA A 297 -1.66 25.27 -7.56
CA ALA A 297 -1.00 25.37 -6.27
C ALA A 297 -1.96 25.69 -5.12
N SER A 298 -3.07 26.40 -5.37
CA SER A 298 -4.08 26.69 -4.35
C SER A 298 -4.84 25.44 -3.89
N VAL A 299 -4.86 24.39 -4.73
CA VAL A 299 -5.42 23.08 -4.41
C VAL A 299 -4.33 22.16 -3.87
N SER A 300 -3.19 22.05 -4.55
CA SER A 300 -2.14 21.11 -4.17
C SER A 300 -1.45 21.47 -2.87
N SER A 301 -1.48 22.73 -2.42
CA SER A 301 -0.95 23.15 -1.11
C SER A 301 -1.95 23.12 0.04
N ASP A 302 -3.24 22.94 -0.24
CA ASP A 302 -4.31 22.99 0.76
C ASP A 302 -4.79 21.58 1.16
N PRO A 303 -4.55 21.14 2.40
CA PRO A 303 -4.96 19.83 2.90
C PRO A 303 -6.47 19.60 2.93
N ALA A 304 -7.27 20.69 2.95
CA ALA A 304 -8.73 20.63 2.92
C ALA A 304 -9.28 20.50 1.48
N ARG A 305 -8.46 20.76 0.45
CA ARG A 305 -8.88 20.74 -0.96
C ARG A 305 -8.22 19.64 -1.78
N ILE A 306 -6.95 19.32 -1.53
CA ILE A 306 -6.14 18.39 -2.35
C ILE A 306 -6.78 17.02 -2.58
N ASN A 307 -7.67 16.60 -1.68
CA ASN A 307 -8.35 15.31 -1.75
C ASN A 307 -9.89 15.40 -1.78
N HIS A 308 -10.45 16.62 -1.76
CA HIS A 308 -11.88 16.88 -1.63
C HIS A 308 -12.61 16.78 -2.99
N PHE A 309 -12.84 15.56 -3.46
CA PHE A 309 -13.60 15.28 -4.69
C PHE A 309 -14.19 13.87 -4.66
N GLY A 310 -15.26 13.64 -5.41
CA GLY A 310 -16.01 12.37 -5.40
C GLY A 310 -16.20 11.70 -6.76
N TYR A 311 -15.93 12.39 -7.87
CA TYR A 311 -16.22 12.00 -9.26
C TYR A 311 -17.72 11.92 -9.65
N ALA A 312 -18.65 12.18 -8.73
CA ALA A 312 -20.08 12.23 -9.02
C ALA A 312 -20.43 13.28 -10.11
N ASP A 313 -19.65 14.36 -10.17
CA ASP A 313 -19.77 15.45 -11.14
C ASP A 313 -18.99 15.21 -12.46
N ASP A 314 -18.37 14.04 -12.62
CA ASP A 314 -17.61 13.64 -13.81
C ASP A 314 -17.91 12.19 -14.25
N PRO A 315 -19.19 11.81 -14.44
CA PRO A 315 -19.59 10.42 -14.71
C PRO A 315 -19.02 9.87 -16.03
N THR A 316 -18.74 10.74 -17.00
CA THR A 316 -18.19 10.37 -18.31
C THR A 316 -16.68 10.50 -18.40
N GLY A 317 -15.98 10.88 -17.32
CA GLY A 317 -14.52 10.95 -17.27
C GLY A 317 -13.87 12.05 -18.10
N LEU A 318 -14.61 13.12 -18.42
CA LEU A 318 -14.10 14.25 -19.22
C LEU A 318 -13.08 15.08 -18.43
N LYS A 319 -13.21 15.18 -17.10
CA LYS A 319 -12.21 15.83 -16.24
C LYS A 319 -11.05 14.88 -15.95
N CYS A 320 -11.35 13.75 -15.32
CA CYS A 320 -10.39 12.72 -14.92
C CYS A 320 -10.75 11.41 -15.64
N PRO A 321 -9.88 10.84 -16.49
CA PRO A 321 -10.22 9.66 -17.26
C PRO A 321 -10.71 8.51 -16.37
N LEU A 322 -11.71 7.76 -16.85
CA LEU A 322 -12.23 6.60 -16.14
C LEU A 322 -11.12 5.56 -15.87
N GLY A 323 -10.16 5.46 -16.79
CA GLY A 323 -9.01 4.57 -16.70
C GLY A 323 -7.85 5.09 -15.85
N ALA A 324 -7.93 6.29 -15.28
CA ALA A 324 -6.83 6.89 -14.52
C ALA A 324 -6.53 6.11 -13.23
N HIS A 325 -5.24 5.96 -12.90
CA HIS A 325 -4.78 5.09 -11.81
C HIS A 325 -5.52 5.32 -10.49
N ILE A 326 -5.58 6.57 -10.01
CA ILE A 326 -6.25 6.84 -8.72
C ILE A 326 -7.77 6.71 -8.76
N ARG A 327 -8.38 6.80 -9.95
CA ARG A 327 -9.83 6.64 -10.13
C ARG A 327 -10.20 5.16 -10.16
N ARG A 328 -9.33 4.31 -10.70
CA ARG A 328 -9.49 2.85 -10.64
C ARG A 328 -9.18 2.30 -9.26
N ALA A 329 -8.09 2.73 -8.64
CA ALA A 329 -7.71 2.29 -7.29
C ALA A 329 -8.69 2.75 -6.19
N ASN A 330 -9.42 3.84 -6.41
CA ASN A 330 -10.51 4.30 -5.55
C ASN A 330 -11.56 5.06 -6.38
N PRO A 331 -12.62 4.36 -6.83
CA PRO A 331 -13.69 4.94 -7.66
C PRO A 331 -14.54 6.01 -6.96
N ARG A 332 -14.45 6.13 -5.64
CA ARG A 332 -15.26 7.03 -4.81
C ARG A 332 -16.76 6.91 -5.12
N GLU A 333 -17.39 7.99 -5.58
CA GLU A 333 -18.81 8.10 -5.96
C GLU A 333 -19.02 7.90 -7.46
N ALA A 334 -18.00 7.45 -8.21
CA ALA A 334 -18.19 7.15 -9.63
C ALA A 334 -19.25 6.05 -9.80
N HIS A 335 -20.23 6.32 -10.66
CA HIS A 335 -21.21 5.34 -11.09
C HIS A 335 -20.53 4.22 -11.90
N GLY A 336 -20.93 2.97 -11.68
CA GLY A 336 -20.31 1.78 -12.26
C GLY A 336 -21.02 0.50 -11.79
N PHE A 337 -20.37 -0.66 -11.95
CA PHE A 337 -20.95 -2.00 -11.67
C PHE A 337 -21.51 -2.19 -10.24
N PHE A 338 -21.20 -1.27 -9.31
CA PHE A 338 -21.63 -1.31 -7.91
C PHE A 338 -22.32 -0.04 -7.38
N ASP A 339 -22.63 0.91 -8.26
CA ASP A 339 -23.28 2.21 -7.93
C ASP A 339 -22.64 2.94 -6.71
N GLY A 340 -21.30 2.96 -6.65
CA GLY A 340 -20.52 3.59 -5.58
C GLY A 340 -20.59 2.92 -4.20
N ARG A 341 -21.64 2.14 -3.89
CA ARG A 341 -21.89 1.57 -2.55
C ARG A 341 -20.85 0.53 -2.12
N LEU A 342 -20.31 -0.26 -3.06
CA LEU A 342 -19.30 -1.27 -2.71
C LEU A 342 -17.87 -0.71 -2.62
N THR A 343 -17.58 0.47 -3.19
CA THR A 343 -16.24 1.10 -3.09
C THR A 343 -15.72 1.17 -1.65
N ASN A 344 -16.65 1.39 -0.72
CA ASN A 344 -16.44 1.51 0.70
C ASN A 344 -15.82 0.26 1.34
N ARG A 345 -16.13 -0.93 0.82
CA ARG A 345 -15.67 -2.23 1.32
C ARG A 345 -14.30 -2.67 0.81
N HIS A 346 -13.74 -1.91 -0.12
CA HIS A 346 -12.49 -2.24 -0.79
C HIS A 346 -11.33 -1.33 -0.36
N ARG A 347 -11.53 -0.49 0.67
CA ARG A 347 -10.55 0.52 1.09
C ARG A 347 -9.35 -0.11 1.76
N ILE A 348 -8.14 0.28 1.34
CA ILE A 348 -6.88 -0.15 1.97
C ILE A 348 -6.14 1.04 2.58
N VAL A 349 -5.37 0.78 3.64
CA VAL A 349 -4.40 1.76 4.19
C VAL A 349 -3.05 1.49 3.55
N ARG A 350 -2.43 2.47 2.87
CA ARG A 350 -1.13 2.28 2.20
C ARG A 350 0.03 2.89 3.00
N ARG A 351 1.16 2.19 3.09
CA ARG A 351 2.42 2.65 3.69
C ARG A 351 3.60 2.36 2.75
N GLY A 352 3.48 2.84 1.52
CA GLY A 352 4.53 2.69 0.52
C GLY A 352 5.79 3.48 0.87
N ARG A 353 6.95 2.94 0.50
CA ARG A 353 8.25 3.63 0.61
C ARG A 353 9.09 3.40 -0.64
N ALA A 354 9.59 4.47 -1.25
CA ALA A 354 10.47 4.37 -2.40
C ALA A 354 11.79 3.68 -2.03
N TYR A 355 12.43 3.03 -2.99
CA TYR A 355 13.78 2.48 -2.85
C TYR A 355 14.61 2.80 -4.09
N GLY A 356 15.94 2.77 -3.96
CA GLY A 356 16.86 3.11 -5.05
C GLY A 356 17.00 4.62 -5.28
N ALA A 357 18.11 5.02 -5.89
CA ALA A 357 18.36 6.42 -6.22
C ALA A 357 17.43 6.91 -7.34
N PRO A 358 16.94 8.16 -7.29
CA PRO A 358 16.09 8.70 -8.35
C PRO A 358 16.88 8.84 -9.65
N LEU A 359 16.23 8.53 -10.78
CA LEU A 359 16.81 8.80 -12.10
C LEU A 359 16.99 10.31 -12.29
N ALA A 360 18.14 10.72 -12.83
CA ALA A 360 18.47 12.13 -13.03
C ALA A 360 17.34 12.89 -13.75
N PRO A 361 17.04 14.15 -13.37
CA PRO A 361 15.99 14.94 -14.00
C PRO A 361 16.17 15.02 -15.53
N GLY A 362 15.10 14.74 -16.28
CA GLY A 362 15.11 14.79 -17.75
C GLY A 362 15.81 13.62 -18.45
N ALA A 363 16.51 12.73 -17.74
CA ALA A 363 17.14 11.56 -18.36
C ALA A 363 16.08 10.65 -19.00
N LEU A 364 16.37 10.23 -20.24
CA LEU A 364 15.54 9.33 -21.04
C LEU A 364 16.12 7.91 -21.15
N GLU A 365 17.40 7.72 -20.79
CA GLU A 365 18.05 6.42 -20.74
C GLU A 365 17.99 5.86 -19.32
N ASP A 366 17.89 4.54 -19.22
CA ASP A 366 18.02 3.85 -17.93
C ASP A 366 19.51 3.81 -17.54
N ASP A 367 19.80 4.11 -16.28
CA ASP A 367 21.14 4.10 -15.70
C ASP A 367 21.47 2.75 -15.04
N GLY A 368 20.56 1.78 -15.10
CA GLY A 368 20.73 0.41 -14.60
C GLY A 368 20.59 0.25 -13.09
N VAL A 369 20.22 1.32 -12.36
CA VAL A 369 20.02 1.25 -10.90
C VAL A 369 18.63 0.70 -10.59
N ASP A 370 18.55 -0.38 -9.80
CA ASP A 370 17.27 -0.89 -9.28
C ASP A 370 16.61 0.16 -8.38
N ARG A 371 15.37 0.49 -8.72
CA ARG A 371 14.59 1.54 -8.07
C ARG A 371 13.11 1.23 -8.17
N GLY A 372 12.35 1.74 -7.22
CA GLY A 372 10.91 1.58 -7.26
C GLY A 372 10.24 1.88 -5.94
N LEU A 373 9.16 1.15 -5.66
CA LEU A 373 8.33 1.30 -4.49
C LEU A 373 8.19 -0.03 -3.77
N VAL A 374 8.51 -0.05 -2.49
CA VAL A 374 7.99 -1.08 -1.58
C VAL A 374 6.57 -0.68 -1.23
N PHE A 375 5.60 -1.33 -1.87
CA PHE A 375 4.19 -1.15 -1.57
C PHE A 375 3.81 -2.01 -0.36
N VAL A 376 3.26 -1.37 0.66
CA VAL A 376 2.66 -2.05 1.81
C VAL A 376 1.25 -1.54 1.99
N CYS A 377 0.29 -2.44 2.19
CA CYS A 377 -1.05 -2.03 2.62
C CYS A 377 -1.65 -2.93 3.69
N PHE A 378 -2.57 -2.34 4.46
CA PHE A 378 -3.27 -2.97 5.58
C PHE A 378 -4.77 -3.03 5.31
N GLN A 379 -5.37 -4.17 5.66
CA GLN A 379 -6.79 -4.47 5.46
C GLN A 379 -7.29 -5.58 6.39
N ALA A 380 -8.59 -5.65 6.63
CA ALA A 380 -9.22 -6.75 7.37
C ALA A 380 -9.46 -8.00 6.50
N ASP A 381 -9.54 -7.86 5.17
CA ASP A 381 -9.78 -8.96 4.23
C ASP A 381 -9.00 -8.75 2.92
N ILE A 382 -8.02 -9.62 2.65
CA ILE A 382 -7.13 -9.53 1.47
C ILE A 382 -7.92 -9.66 0.17
N TRP A 383 -8.82 -10.65 0.08
CA TRP A 383 -9.58 -10.93 -1.14
C TRP A 383 -10.54 -9.79 -1.46
N ARG A 384 -11.32 -9.40 -0.45
CA ARG A 384 -12.29 -8.32 -0.59
C ARG A 384 -11.60 -7.01 -0.92
N GLN A 385 -10.41 -6.73 -0.41
CA GLN A 385 -9.80 -5.41 -0.55
C GLN A 385 -8.66 -5.41 -1.60
N PHE A 386 -7.45 -5.83 -1.22
CA PHE A 386 -6.30 -5.74 -2.10
C PHE A 386 -6.49 -6.50 -3.43
N GLU A 387 -6.95 -7.76 -3.39
CA GLU A 387 -7.08 -8.55 -4.61
C GLU A 387 -8.19 -8.03 -5.52
N THR A 388 -9.30 -7.57 -4.94
CA THR A 388 -10.37 -6.97 -5.73
C THR A 388 -9.89 -5.69 -6.41
N ILE A 389 -9.16 -4.82 -5.71
CA ILE A 389 -8.54 -3.65 -6.33
C ILE A 389 -7.59 -4.08 -7.45
N GLN A 390 -6.64 -4.98 -7.16
CA GLN A 390 -5.60 -5.35 -8.12
C GLN A 390 -6.17 -6.08 -9.35
N ALA A 391 -7.00 -7.10 -9.14
CA ALA A 391 -7.51 -7.95 -10.21
C ALA A 391 -8.69 -7.31 -10.97
N LEU A 392 -9.67 -6.78 -10.23
CA LEU A 392 -10.93 -6.31 -10.82
C LEU A 392 -10.91 -4.83 -11.15
N TRP A 393 -10.08 -4.02 -10.48
CA TRP A 393 -10.06 -2.59 -10.76
C TRP A 393 -8.83 -2.11 -11.49
N ILE A 394 -7.66 -2.68 -11.23
CA ILE A 394 -6.42 -2.31 -11.88
C ILE A 394 -6.21 -3.15 -13.14
N ASP A 395 -6.51 -4.45 -13.10
CA ASP A 395 -6.30 -5.34 -14.24
C ASP A 395 -7.58 -5.61 -15.08
N ASP A 396 -8.75 -5.06 -14.73
CA ASP A 396 -9.99 -5.28 -15.52
C ASP A 396 -10.85 -4.01 -15.69
N GLY A 397 -11.05 -3.60 -16.94
CA GLY A 397 -11.76 -2.36 -17.33
C GLY A 397 -13.27 -2.48 -17.35
N ASP A 398 -13.81 -3.70 -17.34
CA ASP A 398 -15.25 -3.94 -17.45
C ASP A 398 -16.06 -3.26 -16.34
N PRO A 399 -15.64 -3.26 -15.05
CA PRO A 399 -16.37 -2.56 -13.99
C PRO A 399 -16.51 -1.05 -14.18
N PHE A 400 -15.68 -0.46 -15.06
CA PHE A 400 -15.68 0.95 -15.42
C PHE A 400 -16.28 1.22 -16.81
N GLY A 401 -16.84 0.20 -17.47
CA GLY A 401 -17.38 0.31 -18.83
C GLY A 401 -16.30 0.52 -19.90
N LEU A 402 -15.05 0.15 -19.61
CA LEU A 402 -13.91 0.36 -20.51
C LEU A 402 -13.51 -0.89 -21.30
N GLY A 403 -14.21 -2.01 -21.12
CA GLY A 403 -13.87 -3.25 -21.80
C GLY A 403 -12.51 -3.76 -21.31
N ARG A 404 -11.64 -4.09 -22.26
CA ARG A 404 -10.28 -4.59 -21.99
C ARG A 404 -9.25 -3.52 -21.63
N ASP A 405 -9.66 -2.27 -21.36
CA ASP A 405 -8.72 -1.25 -20.87
C ASP A 405 -8.17 -1.65 -19.51
N LYS A 406 -6.91 -1.32 -19.28
CA LYS A 406 -6.22 -1.58 -18.03
C LYS A 406 -5.63 -0.30 -17.49
N ASP A 407 -5.13 -0.41 -16.26
CA ASP A 407 -4.46 0.69 -15.61
C ASP A 407 -3.15 0.83 -16.35
N PHE A 408 -2.99 1.94 -17.04
CA PHE A 408 -1.88 2.11 -17.96
C PHE A 408 -0.53 2.25 -17.25
N LEU A 409 -0.55 2.48 -15.92
CA LEU A 409 0.64 2.65 -15.10
C LEU A 409 1.11 1.32 -14.50
N VAL A 410 0.21 0.58 -13.86
CA VAL A 410 0.54 -0.62 -13.05
C VAL A 410 -0.21 -1.89 -13.44
N GLY A 411 -1.19 -1.81 -14.35
CA GLY A 411 -1.86 -3.00 -14.88
C GLY A 411 -0.90 -3.86 -15.70
N GLU A 412 -1.17 -5.16 -15.80
CA GLU A 412 -0.29 -6.08 -16.53
C GLU A 412 -0.36 -5.78 -18.04
N PRO A 413 0.77 -5.55 -18.73
CA PRO A 413 0.78 -5.33 -20.17
C PRO A 413 0.43 -6.62 -20.95
N HIS A 414 -0.66 -6.59 -21.74
CA HIS A 414 -1.08 -7.72 -22.60
C HIS A 414 -0.51 -7.63 -24.01
N GLY A 415 0.80 -7.53 -24.14
CA GLY A 415 1.47 -7.37 -25.42
C GLY A 415 0.87 -6.20 -26.23
N THR A 416 0.34 -6.48 -27.42
CA THR A 416 -0.25 -5.45 -28.31
C THR A 416 -1.71 -5.09 -27.99
N ALA A 417 -2.38 -5.83 -27.10
CA ALA A 417 -3.79 -5.63 -26.79
C ALA A 417 -4.04 -4.61 -25.68
N GLY A 418 -3.05 -4.34 -24.82
CA GLY A 418 -3.16 -3.38 -23.73
C GLY A 418 -3.39 -1.97 -24.26
N LYS A 419 -4.40 -1.27 -23.71
CA LYS A 419 -4.77 0.09 -24.11
C LYS A 419 -5.33 0.89 -22.94
N MET A 420 -5.35 2.21 -23.11
CA MET A 420 -6.13 3.13 -22.27
C MET A 420 -6.88 4.13 -23.15
N THR A 421 -8.14 4.39 -22.77
CA THR A 421 -8.97 5.44 -23.36
C THR A 421 -8.96 6.68 -22.48
N ILE A 422 -8.52 7.81 -23.04
CA ILE A 422 -8.69 9.15 -22.46
C ILE A 422 -9.94 9.76 -23.10
N GLN A 423 -10.95 10.01 -22.27
CA GLN A 423 -12.24 10.54 -22.75
C GLN A 423 -12.08 11.96 -23.31
N GLY A 424 -12.83 12.25 -24.38
CA GLY A 424 -12.79 13.49 -25.13
C GLY A 424 -13.66 13.42 -26.39
N HIS A 425 -13.70 14.51 -27.15
CA HIS A 425 -14.44 14.61 -28.41
C HIS A 425 -13.52 15.14 -29.53
N PRO A 426 -12.89 14.26 -30.33
CA PRO A 426 -12.88 12.78 -30.23
C PRO A 426 -12.05 12.26 -29.04
N PRO A 427 -12.25 11.00 -28.60
CA PRO A 427 -11.43 10.38 -27.56
C PRO A 427 -10.01 10.09 -28.06
N HIS A 428 -9.04 10.07 -27.12
CA HIS A 428 -7.64 9.73 -27.40
C HIS A 428 -7.32 8.32 -26.88
N PHE A 429 -6.66 7.49 -27.69
CA PHE A 429 -6.37 6.09 -27.37
C PHE A 429 -4.87 5.84 -27.27
N LEU A 430 -4.41 5.28 -26.16
CA LEU A 430 -3.02 4.88 -25.95
C LEU A 430 -2.88 3.39 -26.23
N LYS A 431 -1.99 3.01 -27.16
CA LYS A 431 -1.68 1.62 -27.54
C LYS A 431 -0.25 1.48 -28.09
N PRO A 432 0.44 0.35 -27.88
CA PRO A 432 0.17 -0.68 -26.87
C PRO A 432 0.57 -0.18 -25.47
N GLN A 433 0.04 -0.80 -24.42
CA GLN A 433 0.48 -0.53 -23.05
C GLN A 433 1.92 -1.03 -22.83
N PRO A 434 2.87 -0.15 -22.47
CA PRO A 434 4.21 -0.56 -22.06
C PRO A 434 4.24 -1.02 -20.60
N ARG A 435 5.33 -1.70 -20.20
CA ARG A 435 5.60 -2.04 -18.80
C ARG A 435 6.39 -0.92 -18.14
N PHE A 436 5.79 -0.20 -17.20
CA PHE A 436 6.52 0.76 -16.36
C PHE A 436 6.82 0.23 -14.98
N VAL A 437 6.04 -0.75 -14.52
CA VAL A 437 6.18 -1.36 -13.20
C VAL A 437 6.29 -2.87 -13.33
N THR A 438 7.23 -3.46 -12.61
CA THR A 438 7.45 -4.91 -12.55
C THR A 438 7.45 -5.36 -11.09
N LEU A 439 6.63 -6.37 -10.76
CA LEU A 439 6.67 -6.98 -9.43
C LEU A 439 7.93 -7.84 -9.30
N ARG A 440 8.71 -7.60 -8.26
CA ARG A 440 9.94 -8.34 -7.93
C ARG A 440 9.80 -9.25 -6.72
N GLY A 441 8.61 -9.34 -6.13
CA GLY A 441 8.39 -10.13 -4.94
C GLY A 441 7.21 -9.63 -4.14
N GLY A 442 6.50 -10.54 -3.48
CA GLY A 442 5.41 -10.16 -2.62
C GLY A 442 4.99 -11.26 -1.65
N GLU A 443 4.36 -10.84 -0.56
CA GLU A 443 3.88 -11.71 0.50
C GLU A 443 2.55 -11.24 1.06
N TYR A 444 1.76 -12.20 1.53
CA TYR A 444 0.60 -11.94 2.39
C TYR A 444 0.99 -12.28 3.83
N LEU A 445 0.83 -11.30 4.72
CA LEU A 445 1.18 -11.43 6.11
C LEU A 445 0.00 -11.09 7.01
N PHE A 446 0.10 -11.52 8.26
CA PHE A 446 -0.79 -11.12 9.34
C PHE A 446 0.03 -10.36 10.38
N GLN A 447 -0.38 -9.14 10.68
CA GLN A 447 0.17 -8.33 11.76
C GLN A 447 -0.73 -8.50 12.99
N PRO A 448 -0.35 -9.34 13.96
CA PRO A 448 -1.14 -9.56 15.18
C PRO A 448 -1.17 -8.33 16.08
N SER A 449 -2.13 -8.32 17.03
CA SER A 449 -2.12 -7.38 18.14
C SER A 449 -0.94 -7.63 19.10
N MET A 450 -0.65 -6.68 19.99
CA MET A 450 0.36 -6.83 21.04
C MET A 450 0.02 -7.97 22.00
N ARG A 451 -1.26 -8.17 22.32
CA ARG A 451 -1.74 -9.34 23.06
C ARG A 451 -1.42 -10.64 22.33
N ALA A 452 -1.78 -10.75 21.05
CA ALA A 452 -1.51 -11.94 20.27
C ALA A 452 0.00 -12.18 20.10
N LEU A 453 0.83 -11.14 19.98
CA LEU A 453 2.29 -11.25 19.99
C LEU A 453 2.81 -11.82 21.31
N ARG A 454 2.27 -11.39 22.47
CA ARG A 454 2.66 -11.95 23.77
C ARG A 454 2.39 -13.45 23.83
N GLU A 455 1.22 -13.89 23.36
CA GLU A 455 0.84 -15.31 23.30
C GLU A 455 1.73 -16.09 22.31
N LEU A 456 2.06 -15.51 21.16
CA LEU A 456 3.02 -16.09 20.23
C LEU A 456 4.43 -16.21 20.83
N SER A 457 4.81 -15.31 21.73
CA SER A 457 6.12 -15.32 22.40
C SER A 457 6.18 -16.19 23.66
N ALA A 458 5.05 -16.75 24.10
CA ALA A 458 4.94 -17.53 25.33
C ALA A 458 5.68 -18.87 25.26
#